data_AF-A0AAD1Z067-F1
#
_entry.id   AF-A0AAD1Z067-F1
#
_cell.length_a   1.000
_cell.length_b   1.000
_cell.length_c   1.000
_cell.angle_alpha   90.00
_cell.angle_beta   90.00
_cell.angle_gamma   90.00
#
_symmetry.space_group_name_H-M   'P 1'
#
loop_
_entity.id
_entity.type
_entity.pdbx_description
1 polymer ?
#
loop_
_entity_poly.entity_id
_entity_poly.type
_entity_poly.pdbx_seq_one_letter_code
_entity_poly.pdbx_strand_id
1 'polypeptide(L)'
;MRNRRYISRKGPLIVYGTEGAKLVKAFRNIPGVEVAHVSRLNLLKLAPGGHLGRFIVWTKSAFEKLDETYGTFDKPSEEKNGYVLPRAKMVNADLARIINSDEVQSVVNPIKEEVKRAQLKKNPLKNLNVMLKLNPYAKAARRMSLLAEAQRVKAKQEKLDKKRKQITKEEASAIKSASKTWYKTMISDSDYTEFENFSKWLGVSQ
;
A
#
# COMPACT_ATOMS: atom_id res chain seq x y z
N MET A 1 46.34 -8.29 -32.00
CA MET A 1 47.71 -8.83 -31.83
C MET A 1 48.42 -8.09 -30.67
N ARG A 2 48.29 -8.54 -29.41
CA ARG A 2 48.84 -7.85 -28.20
C ARG A 2 49.38 -8.80 -27.10
N ASN A 3 49.78 -10.04 -27.44
CA ASN A 3 50.32 -11.04 -26.49
C ASN A 3 49.46 -11.34 -25.23
N ARG A 4 48.13 -11.26 -25.35
CA ARG A 4 47.15 -11.65 -24.31
C ARG A 4 46.24 -12.78 -24.79
N ARG A 5 46.84 -13.84 -25.35
CA ARG A 5 46.10 -14.95 -25.95
C ARG A 5 45.35 -15.80 -24.92
N TYR A 6 45.92 -15.96 -23.73
CA TYR A 6 45.37 -16.78 -22.65
C TYR A 6 45.23 -15.96 -21.37
N ILE A 7 44.11 -16.14 -20.68
CA ILE A 7 43.84 -15.60 -19.34
C ILE A 7 43.58 -16.80 -18.44
N SER A 8 44.49 -17.07 -17.50
CA SER A 8 44.33 -18.14 -16.52
C SER A 8 43.58 -17.64 -15.29
N ARG A 9 42.75 -18.52 -14.72
CA ARG A 9 42.15 -18.26 -13.41
C ARG A 9 43.23 -18.25 -12.33
N LYS A 10 43.01 -17.48 -11.26
CA LYS A 10 43.91 -17.43 -10.11
C LYS A 10 43.59 -18.60 -9.18
N GLY A 11 44.56 -19.47 -9.00
CA GLY A 11 44.52 -20.61 -8.09
C GLY A 11 45.19 -20.27 -6.75
N PRO A 12 45.69 -21.30 -6.04
CA PRO A 12 46.35 -21.14 -4.75
C PRO A 12 47.52 -20.15 -4.81
N LEU A 13 47.68 -19.38 -3.74
CA LEU A 13 48.89 -18.58 -3.49
C LEU A 13 49.73 -19.28 -2.44
N ILE A 14 50.97 -19.62 -2.76
CA ILE A 14 51.89 -20.27 -1.82
C ILE A 14 52.80 -19.21 -1.24
N VAL A 15 52.75 -19.05 0.09
CA VAL A 15 53.57 -18.08 0.82
C VAL A 15 54.67 -18.78 1.58
N TYR A 16 55.91 -18.32 1.35
CA TYR A 16 57.11 -18.91 1.92
C TYR A 16 57.98 -17.87 2.65
N GLY A 17 58.75 -18.37 3.62
CA GLY A 17 59.77 -17.60 4.36
C GLY A 17 61.17 -17.76 3.77
N THR A 18 62.17 -17.97 4.63
CA THR A 18 63.58 -18.00 4.22
C THR A 18 63.96 -19.25 3.39
N GLU A 19 63.28 -20.38 3.59
CA GLU A 19 63.67 -21.69 3.04
C GLU A 19 63.12 -21.97 1.63
N GLY A 20 62.37 -21.04 1.02
CA GLY A 20 61.56 -21.35 -0.18
C GLY A 20 62.22 -21.18 -1.54
N ALA A 21 63.55 -20.99 -1.65
CA ALA A 21 64.22 -20.85 -2.95
C ALA A 21 63.99 -22.07 -3.88
N LYS A 22 63.88 -23.28 -3.32
CA LYS A 22 63.54 -24.51 -4.06
C LYS A 22 62.04 -24.59 -4.39
N LEU A 23 61.17 -24.09 -3.50
CA LEU A 23 59.72 -24.06 -3.65
C LEU A 23 59.29 -23.24 -4.87
N VAL A 24 59.91 -22.08 -5.08
CA VAL A 24 59.58 -21.20 -6.21
C VAL A 24 59.74 -21.92 -7.55
N LYS A 25 60.82 -22.72 -7.72
CA LYS A 25 61.07 -23.46 -8.96
C LYS A 25 60.03 -24.56 -9.20
N ALA A 26 59.62 -25.25 -8.14
CA ALA A 26 58.64 -26.34 -8.23
C ALA A 26 57.25 -25.83 -8.63
N PHE A 27 56.80 -24.70 -8.07
CA PHE A 27 55.41 -24.24 -8.23
C PHE A 27 55.19 -23.22 -9.36
N ARG A 28 56.26 -22.59 -9.90
CA ARG A 28 56.13 -21.53 -10.93
C ARG A 28 55.45 -21.99 -12.23
N ASN A 29 55.62 -23.25 -12.62
CA ASN A 29 55.09 -23.76 -13.90
C ASN A 29 53.70 -24.40 -13.77
N ILE A 30 53.09 -24.38 -12.58
CA ILE A 30 51.75 -24.92 -12.39
C ILE A 30 50.74 -23.82 -12.78
N PRO A 31 49.82 -24.08 -13.73
CA PRO A 31 48.92 -23.06 -14.22
C PRO A 31 48.01 -22.52 -13.11
N GLY A 32 47.97 -21.19 -12.95
CA GLY A 32 47.13 -20.50 -11.97
C GLY A 32 47.71 -20.44 -10.55
N VAL A 33 48.77 -21.20 -10.25
CA VAL A 33 49.46 -21.11 -8.95
C VAL A 33 50.43 -19.93 -8.95
N GLU A 34 50.46 -19.20 -7.85
CA GLU A 34 51.42 -18.12 -7.65
C GLU A 34 52.22 -18.34 -6.37
N VAL A 35 53.42 -17.78 -6.33
CA VAL A 35 54.31 -17.85 -5.17
C VAL A 35 54.62 -16.42 -4.69
N ALA A 36 54.67 -16.23 -3.38
CA ALA A 36 55.04 -14.95 -2.74
C ALA A 36 55.90 -15.18 -1.49
N HIS A 37 56.82 -14.25 -1.22
CA HIS A 37 57.60 -14.24 0.01
C HIS A 37 56.87 -13.42 1.08
N VAL A 38 56.93 -13.85 2.34
CA VAL A 38 56.19 -13.21 3.46
C VAL A 38 56.51 -11.71 3.63
N SER A 39 57.78 -11.31 3.56
CA SER A 39 58.16 -9.90 3.68
C SER A 39 57.77 -9.04 2.46
N ARG A 40 57.40 -9.67 1.34
CA ARG A 40 57.05 -9.01 0.06
C ARG A 40 55.66 -9.44 -0.41
N LEU A 41 54.72 -9.53 0.53
CA LEU A 41 53.33 -9.81 0.23
C LEU A 41 52.70 -8.65 -0.54
N ASN A 42 52.23 -8.95 -1.75
CA ASN A 42 51.60 -7.99 -2.64
C ASN A 42 50.08 -8.12 -2.57
N LEU A 43 49.38 -7.01 -2.35
CA LEU A 43 47.92 -6.93 -2.37
C LEU A 43 47.31 -7.46 -3.68
N LEU A 44 47.93 -7.21 -4.83
CA LEU A 44 47.42 -7.68 -6.13
C LEU A 44 47.42 -9.21 -6.25
N LYS A 45 48.31 -9.89 -5.51
CA LYS A 45 48.33 -11.35 -5.43
C LYS A 45 47.37 -11.86 -4.36
N LEU A 46 47.23 -11.17 -3.23
CA LEU A 46 46.31 -11.57 -2.16
C LEU A 46 44.84 -11.39 -2.55
N ALA A 47 44.53 -10.30 -3.25
CA ALA A 47 43.18 -9.91 -3.65
C ALA A 47 43.13 -9.55 -5.15
N PRO A 48 43.28 -10.54 -6.06
CA PRO A 48 43.23 -10.28 -7.50
C PRO A 48 41.85 -9.73 -7.90
N GLY A 49 41.85 -8.62 -8.62
CA GLY A 49 40.61 -7.93 -9.00
C GLY A 49 39.88 -7.24 -7.83
N GLY A 50 40.51 -7.12 -6.66
CA GLY A 50 39.90 -6.49 -5.48
C GLY A 50 39.02 -7.42 -4.64
N HIS A 51 38.99 -8.72 -4.93
CA HIS A 51 38.24 -9.70 -4.14
C HIS A 51 39.07 -10.23 -2.96
N LEU A 52 38.53 -10.14 -1.75
CA LEU A 52 39.10 -10.72 -0.54
C LEU A 52 38.89 -12.24 -0.47
N GLY A 53 39.81 -12.95 0.20
CA GLY A 53 39.67 -14.39 0.44
C GLY A 53 40.23 -15.30 -0.66
N ARG A 54 41.46 -15.04 -1.14
CA ARG A 54 42.17 -16.02 -1.98
C ARG A 54 42.58 -17.24 -1.15
N PHE A 55 42.55 -18.43 -1.74
CA PHE A 55 43.09 -19.64 -1.11
C PHE A 55 44.62 -19.55 -1.01
N ILE A 56 45.15 -19.45 0.21
CA ILE A 56 46.57 -19.25 0.49
C ILE A 56 47.10 -20.44 1.28
N VAL A 57 48.25 -20.99 0.86
CA VAL A 57 48.98 -22.04 1.55
C VAL A 57 50.22 -21.43 2.19
N TRP A 58 50.32 -21.54 3.51
CA TRP A 58 51.43 -21.00 4.28
C TRP A 58 52.43 -22.09 4.66
N THR A 59 53.72 -21.85 4.44
CA THR A 59 54.76 -22.63 5.11
C THR A 59 54.85 -22.22 6.58
N LYS A 60 55.23 -23.15 7.48
CA LYS A 60 55.38 -22.86 8.92
C LYS A 60 56.22 -21.60 9.18
N SER A 61 57.42 -21.53 8.57
CA SER A 61 58.33 -20.38 8.73
C SER A 61 57.79 -19.07 8.16
N ALA A 62 56.89 -19.11 7.17
CA ALA A 62 56.20 -17.92 6.69
C ALA A 62 55.13 -17.45 7.68
N PHE A 63 54.44 -18.38 8.32
CA PHE A 63 53.37 -18.07 9.25
C PHE A 63 53.93 -17.44 10.54
N GLU A 64 55.02 -17.99 11.08
CA GLU A 64 55.70 -17.43 12.26
C GLU A 64 56.24 -16.01 12.02
N LYS A 65 56.75 -15.72 10.82
CA LYS A 65 57.26 -14.40 10.45
C LYS A 65 56.20 -13.31 10.31
N LEU A 66 54.91 -13.64 10.20
CA LEU A 66 53.86 -12.62 10.06
C LEU A 66 53.79 -11.70 11.27
N ASP A 67 53.98 -12.26 12.47
CA ASP A 67 53.91 -11.52 13.73
C ASP A 67 55.06 -10.52 13.83
N GLU A 68 56.27 -10.87 13.36
CA GLU A 68 57.42 -9.95 13.28
C GLU A 68 57.15 -8.81 12.26
N THR A 69 56.63 -9.16 11.07
CA THR A 69 56.39 -8.21 9.97
C THR A 69 55.24 -7.23 10.23
N TYR A 70 54.19 -7.62 10.95
CA TYR A 70 52.99 -6.79 11.15
C TYR A 70 52.70 -6.45 12.62
N GLY A 71 53.32 -7.14 13.57
CA GLY A 71 52.98 -7.05 14.98
C GLY A 71 51.71 -7.83 15.32
N THR A 72 51.30 -7.70 16.58
CA THR A 72 50.04 -8.22 17.11
C THR A 72 49.17 -7.06 17.60
N PHE A 73 47.99 -7.34 18.15
CA PHE A 73 47.17 -6.28 18.74
C PHE A 73 47.82 -5.65 19.98
N ASP A 74 48.72 -6.38 20.64
CA ASP A 74 49.40 -5.94 21.87
C ASP A 74 50.83 -5.45 21.63
N LYS A 75 51.50 -5.96 20.58
CA LYS A 75 52.91 -5.63 20.26
C LYS A 75 53.03 -4.95 18.90
N PRO A 76 53.78 -3.83 18.79
CA PRO A 76 54.03 -3.18 17.50
C PRO A 76 54.89 -4.08 16.57
N SER A 77 54.91 -3.75 15.28
CA SER A 77 55.76 -4.45 14.31
C SER A 77 57.24 -4.22 14.57
N GLU A 78 58.05 -5.26 14.37
CA GLU A 78 59.52 -5.19 14.44
C GLU A 78 60.12 -4.69 13.10
N GLU A 79 59.61 -5.18 11.97
CA GLU A 79 60.15 -4.80 10.65
C GLU A 79 59.61 -3.45 10.14
N LYS A 80 58.33 -3.16 10.38
CA LYS A 80 57.67 -1.97 9.83
C LYS A 80 57.65 -0.85 10.86
N ASN A 81 58.56 0.10 10.70
CA ASN A 81 58.70 1.23 11.61
C ASN A 81 57.39 2.04 11.71
N GLY A 82 56.91 2.25 12.94
CA GLY A 82 55.69 3.00 13.24
C GLY A 82 54.39 2.32 12.81
N TYR A 83 54.44 1.08 12.34
CA TYR A 83 53.24 0.35 11.93
C TYR A 83 52.56 -0.31 13.12
N VAL A 84 51.24 -0.13 13.20
CA VAL A 84 50.35 -0.79 14.17
C VAL A 84 49.15 -1.33 13.41
N LEU A 85 48.64 -2.48 13.85
CA LEU A 85 47.43 -3.06 13.26
C LEU A 85 46.23 -2.10 13.38
N PRO A 86 45.46 -1.91 12.30
CA PRO A 86 44.25 -1.09 12.35
C PRO A 86 43.26 -1.61 13.41
N ARG A 87 42.80 -0.73 14.30
CA ARG A 87 41.76 -1.06 15.27
C ARG A 87 40.38 -1.01 14.61
N ALA A 88 39.62 -2.09 14.72
CA ALA A 88 38.23 -2.13 14.28
C ALA A 88 37.38 -1.15 15.11
N LYS A 89 36.35 -0.56 14.48
CA LYS A 89 35.41 0.34 15.18
C LYS A 89 34.56 -0.40 16.23
N MET A 90 34.38 -1.70 16.05
CA MET A 90 33.63 -2.58 16.94
C MET A 90 34.57 -3.66 17.48
N VAL A 91 34.49 -3.95 18.77
CA VAL A 91 35.24 -5.06 19.39
C VAL A 91 34.65 -6.41 18.97
N ASN A 92 33.32 -6.51 18.92
CA ASN A 92 32.58 -7.68 18.46
C ASN A 92 31.74 -7.32 17.22
N ALA A 93 31.89 -8.06 16.13
CA ALA A 93 31.13 -7.86 14.90
C ALA A 93 29.77 -8.58 14.89
N ASP A 94 29.52 -9.51 15.82
CA ASP A 94 28.24 -10.21 15.93
C ASP A 94 27.18 -9.32 16.55
N LEU A 95 26.50 -8.57 15.68
CA LEU A 95 25.38 -7.71 16.02
C LEU A 95 24.17 -8.49 16.54
N ALA A 96 23.91 -9.68 16.01
CA ALA A 96 22.75 -10.47 16.41
C ALA A 96 22.88 -10.89 17.88
N ARG A 97 24.07 -11.32 18.30
CA ARG A 97 24.35 -11.62 19.71
C ARG A 97 24.17 -10.41 20.62
N ILE A 98 24.66 -9.23 20.19
CA ILE A 98 24.52 -8.00 20.99
C ILE A 98 23.05 -7.59 21.08
N ILE A 99 22.32 -7.61 19.96
CA ILE A 99 20.90 -7.23 19.91
C ILE A 99 20.06 -8.17 20.79
N ASN A 100 20.34 -9.47 20.76
CA ASN A 100 19.57 -10.48 21.49
C ASN A 100 20.08 -10.71 22.93
N SER A 101 21.03 -9.90 23.41
CA SER A 101 21.48 -9.96 24.80
C SER A 101 20.39 -9.45 25.76
N ASP A 102 20.34 -10.02 26.96
CA ASP A 102 19.31 -9.68 27.96
C ASP A 102 19.39 -8.21 28.37
N GLU A 103 20.59 -7.63 28.40
CA GLU A 103 20.82 -6.23 28.73
C GLU A 103 20.17 -5.29 27.71
N VAL A 104 20.17 -5.67 26.43
CA VAL A 104 19.51 -4.90 25.37
C VAL A 104 18.01 -5.20 25.36
N GLN A 105 17.63 -6.48 25.35
CA GLN A 105 16.23 -6.89 25.22
C GLN A 105 15.36 -6.49 26.43
N SER A 106 15.93 -6.39 27.63
CA SER A 106 15.20 -5.90 28.82
C SER A 106 14.79 -4.43 28.74
N VAL A 107 15.50 -3.62 27.94
CA VAL A 107 15.25 -2.18 27.77
C VAL A 107 14.49 -1.88 26.46
N VAL A 108 14.62 -2.75 25.46
CA VAL A 108 13.97 -2.56 24.15
C VAL A 108 12.45 -2.62 24.27
N ASN A 109 11.78 -1.61 23.69
CA ASN A 109 10.33 -1.61 23.60
C ASN A 109 9.83 -2.76 22.71
N PRO A 110 8.66 -3.36 23.03
CA PRO A 110 8.07 -4.39 22.20
C PRO A 110 7.77 -3.87 20.79
N ILE A 111 7.80 -4.79 19.83
CA ILE A 111 7.54 -4.47 18.42
C ILE A 111 6.09 -3.99 18.27
N LYS A 112 5.88 -2.91 17.50
CA LYS A 112 4.55 -2.42 17.13
C LYS A 112 4.00 -3.26 15.98
N GLU A 113 3.07 -4.17 16.26
CA GLU A 113 2.49 -5.06 15.24
C GLU A 113 1.47 -4.37 14.32
N GLU A 114 0.80 -3.33 14.82
CA GLU A 114 -0.27 -2.68 14.09
C GLU A 114 0.25 -1.74 12.99
N VAL A 115 0.41 -2.27 11.78
CA VAL A 115 0.60 -1.45 10.58
C VAL A 115 -0.75 -1.12 9.95
N LYS A 116 -1.32 0.04 10.30
CA LYS A 116 -2.57 0.53 9.69
C LYS A 116 -2.31 0.96 8.25
N ARG A 117 -2.65 0.09 7.28
CA ARG A 117 -2.61 0.42 5.86
C ARG A 117 -3.82 1.25 5.46
N ALA A 118 -3.62 2.21 4.55
CA ALA A 118 -4.71 2.97 3.97
C ALA A 118 -5.64 2.03 3.19
N GLN A 119 -6.87 1.88 3.67
CA GLN A 119 -7.91 1.16 2.95
C GLN A 119 -8.67 2.11 2.03
N LEU A 120 -9.22 1.58 0.93
CA LEU A 120 -10.09 2.35 0.03
C LEU A 120 -11.29 2.90 0.82
N LYS A 121 -11.43 4.23 0.84
CA LYS A 121 -12.57 4.92 1.46
C LYS A 121 -13.83 4.66 0.63
N LYS A 122 -14.69 3.76 1.10
CA LYS A 122 -16.00 3.49 0.50
C LYS A 122 -16.98 4.62 0.84
N ASN A 123 -17.75 5.09 -0.14
CA ASN A 123 -18.75 6.14 0.08
C ASN A 123 -19.91 5.62 0.96
N PRO A 124 -20.17 6.22 2.15
CA PRO A 124 -21.25 5.78 3.05
C PRO A 124 -22.64 5.90 2.44
N LEU A 125 -22.92 6.94 1.64
CA LEU A 125 -24.24 7.16 1.04
C LEU A 125 -24.60 6.08 0.00
N LYS A 126 -23.58 5.50 -0.65
CA LYS A 126 -23.76 4.41 -1.62
C LYS A 126 -23.59 3.02 -0.98
N ASN A 127 -22.87 2.90 0.13
CA ASN A 127 -22.60 1.62 0.79
C ASN A 127 -23.27 1.55 2.17
N LEU A 128 -24.32 0.73 2.28
CA LEU A 128 -25.11 0.59 3.50
C LEU A 128 -24.26 0.17 4.70
N ASN A 129 -23.34 -0.79 4.57
CA ASN A 129 -22.53 -1.27 5.71
C ASN A 129 -21.64 -0.17 6.28
N VAL A 130 -21.09 0.69 5.42
CA VAL A 130 -20.30 1.85 5.83
C VAL A 130 -21.20 2.90 6.49
N MET A 131 -22.39 3.15 5.95
CA MET A 131 -23.37 4.03 6.58
C MET A 131 -23.78 3.53 7.96
N LEU A 132 -24.01 2.23 8.11
CA LEU A 132 -24.42 1.63 9.39
C LEU A 132 -23.30 1.67 10.43
N LYS A 133 -22.04 1.51 9.99
CA LYS A 133 -20.88 1.71 10.87
C LYS A 133 -20.76 3.15 11.35
N LEU A 134 -21.10 4.12 10.48
CA LEU A 134 -21.06 5.56 10.81
C LEU A 134 -22.26 6.00 11.65
N ASN A 135 -23.45 5.55 11.28
CA ASN A 135 -24.73 5.92 11.88
C ASN A 135 -25.64 4.68 12.02
N PRO A 136 -25.69 4.06 13.21
CA PRO A 136 -26.56 2.92 13.48
C PRO A 136 -28.06 3.22 13.29
N TYR A 137 -28.49 4.47 13.55
CA TYR A 137 -29.90 4.89 13.43
C TYR A 137 -30.37 4.94 11.97
N ALA A 138 -29.46 5.01 11.00
CA ALA A 138 -29.80 5.01 9.56
C ALA A 138 -30.64 3.77 9.16
N LYS A 139 -30.46 2.62 9.84
CA LYS A 139 -31.28 1.43 9.64
C LYS A 139 -32.74 1.66 10.02
N ALA A 140 -32.97 2.24 11.19
CA ALA A 140 -34.30 2.52 11.70
C ALA A 140 -35.00 3.59 10.85
N ALA A 141 -34.30 4.69 10.55
CA ALA A 141 -34.81 5.76 9.69
C ALA A 141 -35.24 5.25 8.31
N ARG A 142 -34.41 4.40 7.66
CA ARG A 142 -34.75 3.80 6.37
C ARG A 142 -35.93 2.82 6.45
N ARG A 143 -36.05 2.08 7.55
CA ARG A 143 -37.22 1.22 7.78
C ARG A 143 -38.50 2.04 7.96
N MET A 144 -38.44 3.11 8.74
CA MET A 144 -39.57 4.01 8.94
C MET A 144 -39.99 4.69 7.64
N SER A 145 -39.03 5.13 6.81
CA SER A 145 -39.35 5.75 5.52
C SER A 145 -40.06 4.78 4.58
N LEU A 146 -39.62 3.52 4.50
CA LEU A 146 -40.26 2.49 3.68
C LEU A 146 -41.69 2.18 4.14
N LEU A 147 -41.92 2.08 5.46
CA LEU A 147 -43.26 1.87 6.01
C LEU A 147 -44.19 3.05 5.72
N ALA A 148 -43.69 4.28 5.90
CA ALA A 148 -44.44 5.49 5.60
C ALA A 148 -44.78 5.61 4.10
N GLU A 149 -43.86 5.24 3.21
CA GLU A 149 -44.09 5.22 1.77
C GLU A 149 -45.16 4.20 1.37
N ALA A 150 -45.09 2.98 1.89
CA ALA A 150 -46.11 1.96 1.66
C ALA A 150 -47.52 2.43 2.10
N GLN A 151 -47.61 3.10 3.26
CA GLN A 151 -48.86 3.70 3.74
C GLN A 151 -49.37 4.80 2.81
N ARG A 152 -48.48 5.69 2.32
CA ARG A 152 -48.84 6.77 1.39
C ARG A 152 -49.36 6.24 0.07
N VAL A 153 -48.71 5.22 -0.51
CA VAL A 153 -49.14 4.59 -1.76
C VAL A 153 -50.54 3.99 -1.59
N LYS A 154 -50.77 3.25 -0.50
CA LYS A 154 -52.08 2.67 -0.18
C LYS A 154 -53.16 3.75 -0.04
N ALA A 155 -52.91 4.79 0.75
CA ALA A 155 -53.86 5.88 0.96
C ALA A 155 -54.16 6.64 -0.34
N LYS A 156 -53.15 6.85 -1.21
CA LYS A 156 -53.34 7.47 -2.53
C LYS A 156 -54.22 6.60 -3.43
N GLN A 157 -53.99 5.28 -3.43
CA GLN A 157 -54.78 4.34 -4.21
C GLN A 157 -56.25 4.35 -3.76
N GLU A 158 -56.52 4.25 -2.45
CA GLU A 158 -57.88 4.33 -1.90
C GLU A 158 -58.58 5.65 -2.24
N LYS A 159 -57.84 6.77 -2.23
CA LYS A 159 -58.38 8.08 -2.62
C LYS A 159 -58.69 8.14 -4.12
N LEU A 160 -57.84 7.56 -4.97
CA LEU A 160 -58.09 7.46 -6.40
C LEU A 160 -59.30 6.56 -6.69
N ASP A 161 -59.42 5.43 -6.01
CA ASP A 161 -60.55 4.50 -6.19
C ASP A 161 -61.87 5.12 -5.75
N LYS A 162 -61.88 5.91 -4.67
CA LYS A 162 -63.06 6.73 -4.28
C LYS A 162 -63.44 7.76 -5.35
N LYS A 163 -62.46 8.43 -5.97
CA LYS A 163 -62.70 9.39 -7.06
C LYS A 163 -63.13 8.73 -8.37
N ARG A 164 -62.68 7.49 -8.61
CA ARG A 164 -63.02 6.69 -9.78
C ARG A 164 -64.35 5.95 -9.65
N LYS A 165 -65.04 6.05 -8.50
CA LYS A 165 -66.42 5.56 -8.38
C LYS A 165 -67.26 6.19 -9.49
N GLN A 166 -67.90 5.34 -10.29
CA GLN A 166 -68.72 5.80 -11.40
C GLN A 166 -69.89 6.61 -10.85
N ILE A 167 -70.05 7.84 -11.34
CA ILE A 167 -71.19 8.70 -11.05
C ILE A 167 -72.45 7.95 -11.49
N THR A 168 -73.50 7.97 -10.68
CA THR A 168 -74.75 7.29 -11.05
C THR A 168 -75.32 7.89 -12.33
N LYS A 169 -76.05 7.10 -13.13
CA LYS A 169 -76.59 7.56 -14.43
C LYS A 169 -77.49 8.80 -14.27
N GLU A 170 -78.13 8.94 -13.12
CA GLU A 170 -78.99 10.05 -12.72
C GLU A 170 -78.19 11.32 -12.37
N GLU A 171 -77.14 11.20 -11.57
CA GLU A 171 -76.25 12.35 -11.29
C GLU A 171 -75.52 12.82 -12.56
N ALA A 172 -75.13 11.89 -13.44
CA ALA A 172 -74.52 12.22 -14.72
C ALA A 172 -75.50 12.90 -15.69
N SER A 173 -76.79 12.52 -15.67
CA SER A 173 -77.82 13.18 -16.48
C SER A 173 -78.17 14.56 -15.93
N ALA A 174 -78.19 14.73 -14.59
CA ALA A 174 -78.39 16.01 -13.93
C ALA A 174 -77.25 17.01 -14.19
N ILE A 175 -75.99 16.55 -14.17
CA ILE A 175 -74.84 17.39 -14.53
C ILE A 175 -74.90 17.80 -16.01
N LYS A 176 -75.27 16.86 -16.90
CA LYS A 176 -75.44 17.16 -18.33
C LYS A 176 -76.62 18.10 -18.59
N SER A 177 -77.74 17.94 -17.88
CA SER A 177 -78.90 18.82 -18.02
C SER A 177 -78.56 20.22 -17.53
N ALA A 178 -77.98 20.37 -16.33
CA ALA A 178 -77.52 21.66 -15.81
C ALA A 178 -76.53 22.36 -16.75
N SER A 179 -75.56 21.62 -17.30
CA SER A 179 -74.64 22.17 -18.31
C SER A 179 -75.37 22.60 -19.58
N LYS A 180 -76.32 21.80 -20.08
CA LYS A 180 -77.10 22.13 -21.28
C LYS A 180 -78.04 23.32 -21.06
N THR A 181 -78.60 23.48 -19.85
CA THR A 181 -79.41 24.64 -19.48
C THR A 181 -78.56 25.91 -19.46
N TRP A 182 -77.36 25.84 -18.86
CA TRP A 182 -76.41 26.96 -18.87
C TRP A 182 -75.92 27.33 -20.28
N TYR A 183 -75.68 26.35 -21.15
CA TYR A 183 -75.34 26.65 -22.54
C TYR A 183 -76.53 27.24 -23.32
N LYS A 184 -77.77 26.82 -23.05
CA LYS A 184 -78.98 27.38 -23.68
C LYS A 184 -79.20 28.85 -23.31
N THR A 185 -78.93 29.24 -22.05
CA THR A 185 -79.03 30.64 -21.64
C THR A 185 -77.97 31.55 -22.30
N MET A 186 -76.93 30.98 -22.92
CA MET A 186 -75.89 31.72 -23.65
C MET A 186 -76.08 31.82 -25.17
N ILE A 187 -77.10 31.18 -25.77
CA ILE A 187 -77.20 31.04 -27.24
C ILE A 187 -78.21 32.01 -27.91
N SER A 188 -79.09 32.72 -27.18
CA SER A 188 -80.10 33.60 -27.80
C SER A 188 -80.09 35.03 -27.29
N ASP A 189 -79.69 35.99 -28.15
CA ASP A 189 -79.84 37.44 -27.94
C ASP A 189 -81.08 38.02 -28.66
N SER A 190 -82.17 37.24 -28.84
CA SER A 190 -83.43 37.76 -29.38
C SER A 190 -84.64 37.36 -28.53
N ASP A 191 -85.34 38.39 -28.04
CA ASP A 191 -86.70 38.56 -27.46
C ASP A 191 -87.28 37.51 -26.49
N TYR A 192 -86.68 36.33 -26.31
CA TYR A 192 -87.12 35.32 -25.33
C TYR A 192 -86.30 35.32 -24.03
N THR A 193 -85.19 36.06 -23.97
CA THR A 193 -84.38 36.23 -22.75
C THR A 193 -84.93 37.29 -21.80
N GLU A 194 -85.89 38.09 -22.24
CA GLU A 194 -86.44 39.18 -21.44
C GLU A 194 -87.12 38.64 -20.17
N PHE A 195 -87.77 37.47 -20.18
CA PHE A 195 -88.48 36.92 -19.01
C PHE A 195 -87.56 36.39 -17.89
N GLU A 196 -86.48 35.66 -18.20
CA GLU A 196 -85.55 35.18 -17.17
C GLU A 196 -84.70 36.32 -16.59
N ASN A 197 -84.26 37.25 -17.46
CA ASN A 197 -83.56 38.45 -17.03
C ASN A 197 -84.47 39.34 -16.17
N PHE A 198 -85.76 39.49 -16.51
CA PHE A 198 -86.71 40.24 -15.68
C PHE A 198 -86.90 39.63 -14.30
N SER A 199 -87.05 38.30 -14.19
CA SER A 199 -87.24 37.65 -12.89
C SER A 199 -86.01 37.80 -11.98
N LYS A 200 -84.80 37.71 -12.56
CA LYS A 200 -83.54 37.94 -11.85
C LYS A 200 -83.40 39.41 -11.45
N TRP A 201 -83.87 40.35 -12.26
CA TRP A 201 -83.75 41.79 -11.97
C TRP A 201 -84.74 42.24 -10.90
N LEU A 202 -86.01 41.81 -10.99
CA LEU A 202 -87.03 42.09 -9.98
C LEU A 202 -86.74 41.43 -8.63
N GLY A 203 -86.11 40.24 -8.61
CA GLY A 203 -85.69 39.57 -7.39
C GLY A 203 -84.39 40.09 -6.76
N VAL A 204 -83.66 40.99 -7.44
CA VAL A 204 -82.42 41.61 -6.94
C VAL A 204 -82.65 43.06 -6.48
N SER A 205 -83.73 43.70 -6.94
CA SER A 205 -84.18 45.02 -6.47
C SER A 205 -85.27 44.92 -5.40
N GLN A 206 -84.93 44.39 -4.22
CA GLN A 206 -85.55 44.73 -2.93
C GLN A 206 -84.63 44.31 -1.78
#